data_AF-A0A0L8H925-F1
#
_entry.id   AF-A0A0L8H925-F1
#
_cell.length_a   1.000
_cell.length_b   1.000
_cell.length_c   1.000
_cell.angle_alpha   90.00
_cell.angle_beta   90.00
_cell.angle_gamma   90.00
#
_symmetry.space_group_name_H-M   'P 1'
#
loop_
_entity.id
_entity.type
_entity.pdbx_description
1 polymer ?
#
loop_
_entity_poly.entity_id
_entity_poly.type
_entity_poly.pdbx_seq_one_letter_code
_entity_poly.pdbx_strand_id
1 'polypeptide(L)'
;MEMLVHKDHFEQYWWSKDALLTLTPSFPEVMSCNRFPAIWSLLHCVNKDDENIDRNAKLYKTRPIFNHLFDKFKQRYEPGCDSLLDERMIPMKNKLSFKQLLHDAHHDVERAETASRNNHCKMCGEKYLRVKQMEFQAEDKDLPKPCKTVYRCKYCEEFLCIGKPGSNCWFDWHHKHQY
;
A
#
# COMPACT_ATOMS: atom_id res chain seq x y z
N MET A 1 27.83 -0.05 -15.03
CA MET A 1 26.71 -0.32 -14.11
C MET A 1 26.59 0.89 -13.23
N GLU A 2 25.74 1.85 -13.60
CA GLU A 2 25.49 3.03 -12.76
C GLU A 2 24.69 2.56 -11.53
N MET A 3 25.28 2.69 -10.34
CA MET A 3 24.52 2.49 -9.11
C MET A 3 23.61 3.70 -8.92
N LEU A 4 22.31 3.47 -8.90
CA LEU A 4 21.35 4.47 -8.45
C LEU A 4 21.57 4.69 -6.94
N VAL A 5 22.13 5.84 -6.57
CA VAL A 5 22.31 6.23 -5.16
C VAL A 5 20.98 6.73 -4.63
N HIS A 6 20.29 5.93 -3.83
CA HIS A 6 19.06 6.37 -3.19
C HIS A 6 19.38 7.28 -1.99
N LYS A 7 18.72 8.43 -1.91
CA LYS A 7 18.79 9.39 -0.80
C LYS A 7 17.44 9.46 -0.08
N ASP A 8 17.47 9.67 1.23
CA ASP A 8 16.25 9.75 2.05
C ASP A 8 15.45 11.03 1.76
N HIS A 9 16.17 12.12 1.48
CA HIS A 9 15.61 13.42 1.13
C HIS A 9 16.20 13.88 -0.22
N PHE A 10 15.36 14.43 -1.09
CA PHE A 10 15.80 14.75 -2.46
C PHE A 10 16.84 15.89 -2.49
N GLU A 11 16.83 16.78 -1.51
CA GLU A 11 17.77 17.89 -1.39
C GLU A 11 19.22 17.39 -1.25
N GLN A 12 19.39 16.16 -0.74
CA GLN A 12 20.71 15.53 -0.57
C GLN A 12 21.39 15.22 -1.91
N TYR A 13 20.64 15.15 -3.02
CA TYR A 13 21.24 15.03 -4.35
C TYR A 13 22.02 16.29 -4.75
N TRP A 14 21.76 17.43 -4.11
CA TRP A 14 22.46 18.69 -4.32
C TRP A 14 23.56 18.96 -3.28
N TRP A 15 23.78 18.07 -2.31
CA TRP A 15 24.83 18.24 -1.30
C TRP A 15 26.20 17.89 -1.88
N SER A 16 27.12 18.84 -1.84
CA SER A 16 28.48 18.70 -2.37
C SER A 16 29.56 18.46 -1.32
N LYS A 17 29.22 18.42 -0.03
CA LYS A 17 30.21 18.59 1.04
C LYS A 17 30.51 17.37 1.94
N ASP A 18 29.68 16.33 2.00
CA ASP A 18 29.75 15.40 3.15
C ASP A 18 30.32 14.00 2.94
N ALA A 19 30.61 13.51 1.72
CA ALA A 19 31.52 12.37 1.52
C ALA A 19 31.73 12.08 0.03
N LEU A 20 32.98 11.83 -0.39
CA LEU A 20 33.31 11.33 -1.74
C LEU A 20 32.48 10.11 -2.16
N LEU A 21 32.08 9.26 -1.20
CA LEU A 21 31.29 8.04 -1.45
C LEU A 21 29.79 8.30 -1.69
N THR A 22 29.27 9.45 -1.27
CA THR A 22 27.84 9.76 -1.36
C THR A 22 27.55 10.97 -2.26
N LEU A 23 28.59 11.51 -2.90
CA LEU A 23 28.48 12.55 -3.91
C LEU A 23 27.67 12.02 -5.10
N THR A 24 26.60 12.73 -5.44
CA THR A 24 25.83 12.49 -6.66
C THR A 24 26.19 13.57 -7.68
N PRO A 25 27.16 13.31 -8.58
CA PRO A 25 27.59 14.31 -9.55
C PRO A 25 26.43 14.73 -10.46
N SER A 26 26.59 15.89 -11.10
CA SER A 26 25.69 16.45 -12.12
C SER A 26 24.35 17.04 -11.67
N PHE A 27 23.80 16.72 -10.49
CA PHE A 27 22.53 17.33 -10.06
C PHE A 27 22.59 18.87 -9.94
N PRO A 28 23.58 19.46 -9.23
CA PRO A 28 23.74 20.93 -9.20
C PRO A 28 24.14 21.54 -10.54
N GLU A 29 24.76 20.77 -11.44
CA GLU A 29 25.19 21.23 -12.77
C GLU A 29 24.01 21.36 -13.72
N VAL A 30 23.03 20.46 -13.63
CA VAL A 30 21.85 20.43 -14.52
C VAL A 30 20.80 21.47 -14.11
N MET A 31 20.48 21.57 -12.83
CA MET A 31 19.52 22.57 -12.32
C MET A 31 19.72 22.87 -10.84
N SER A 32 19.19 23.99 -10.34
CA SER A 32 19.19 24.28 -8.91
C SER A 32 18.23 23.37 -8.14
N CYS A 33 18.54 23.12 -6.86
CA CYS A 33 17.70 22.31 -5.96
C CYS A 33 16.24 22.81 -5.93
N ASN A 34 16.02 24.12 -5.93
CA ASN A 34 14.67 24.72 -5.92
C ASN A 34 13.94 24.60 -7.25
N ARG A 35 14.66 24.50 -8.38
CA ARG A 35 14.06 24.40 -9.71
C ARG A 35 13.43 23.03 -9.93
N PHE A 36 14.00 21.97 -9.34
CA PHE A 36 13.47 20.62 -9.43
C PHE A 36 12.02 20.48 -8.93
N PRO A 37 11.67 20.82 -7.67
CA PRO A 37 10.30 20.71 -7.17
C PRO A 37 9.35 21.68 -7.90
N ALA A 38 9.84 22.84 -8.36
CA ALA A 38 9.03 23.76 -9.16
C ALA A 38 8.57 23.12 -10.47
N ILE A 39 9.50 22.52 -11.24
CA ILE A 39 9.17 21.77 -12.47
C ILE A 39 8.27 20.58 -12.14
N TRP A 40 8.63 19.80 -11.12
CA TRP A 40 7.90 18.60 -10.71
C TRP A 40 6.42 18.91 -10.36
N SER A 41 6.16 20.02 -9.68
CA SER A 41 4.81 20.44 -9.29
C SER A 41 3.92 20.87 -10.46
N LEU A 42 4.54 21.30 -11.57
CA LEU A 42 3.86 21.83 -12.76
C LEU A 42 3.77 20.82 -13.91
N LEU A 43 4.24 19.58 -13.70
CA LEU A 43 4.23 18.56 -14.73
C LEU A 43 2.77 18.16 -15.09
N HIS A 44 2.39 18.43 -16.33
CA HIS A 44 1.09 18.08 -16.89
C HIS A 44 1.28 17.35 -18.22
N CYS A 45 0.65 16.18 -18.34
CA CYS A 45 0.85 15.30 -19.49
C CYS A 45 -0.31 15.36 -20.49
N VAL A 46 -1.28 16.24 -20.24
CA VAL A 46 -2.53 16.37 -20.99
C VAL A 46 -2.87 17.84 -21.13
N ASN A 47 -3.31 18.24 -22.32
CA ASN A 47 -3.88 19.56 -22.55
C ASN A 47 -5.27 19.64 -21.90
N LYS A 48 -5.49 20.57 -20.97
CA LYS A 48 -6.79 20.68 -20.28
C LYS A 48 -7.90 21.23 -21.18
N ASP A 49 -7.51 21.95 -22.23
CA ASP A 49 -8.41 22.64 -23.17
C ASP A 49 -8.89 21.72 -24.30
N ASP A 50 -8.39 20.49 -24.39
CA ASP A 50 -8.86 19.51 -25.37
C ASP A 50 -10.21 18.91 -24.93
N GLU A 51 -11.24 19.21 -25.70
CA GLU A 51 -12.62 18.78 -25.45
C GLU A 51 -12.84 17.29 -25.70
N ASN A 52 -11.95 16.63 -26.46
CA ASN A 52 -12.08 15.20 -26.79
C ASN A 52 -11.59 14.28 -25.66
N ILE A 53 -11.04 14.84 -24.58
CA ILE A 53 -10.52 14.05 -23.47
C ILE A 53 -11.68 13.45 -22.68
N ASP A 54 -11.69 12.12 -22.61
CA ASP A 54 -12.54 11.38 -21.68
C ASP A 54 -12.06 11.59 -20.24
N ARG A 55 -12.61 12.62 -19.59
CA ARG A 55 -12.34 12.96 -18.18
C ARG A 55 -12.93 11.94 -17.20
N ASN A 56 -13.79 11.02 -17.65
CA ASN A 56 -14.34 9.95 -16.81
C ASN A 56 -13.35 8.78 -16.68
N ALA A 57 -12.43 8.62 -17.63
CA ALA A 57 -11.39 7.59 -17.54
C ALA A 57 -10.41 7.88 -16.40
N LYS A 58 -10.29 6.99 -15.41
CA LYS A 58 -9.49 7.22 -14.18
C LYS A 58 -8.01 7.59 -14.41
N LEU A 59 -7.42 7.16 -15.52
CA LEU A 59 -6.01 7.39 -15.89
C LEU A 59 -5.83 8.44 -17.00
N TYR A 60 -6.87 9.23 -17.33
CA TYR A 60 -6.81 10.14 -18.48
C TYR A 60 -5.60 11.10 -18.43
N LYS A 61 -5.23 11.58 -17.24
CA LYS A 61 -4.14 12.54 -17.02
C LYS A 61 -2.75 12.05 -17.43
N THR A 62 -2.52 10.73 -17.46
CA THR A 62 -1.22 10.12 -17.80
C THR A 62 -1.29 9.29 -19.06
N ARG A 63 -2.50 9.10 -19.62
CA ARG A 63 -2.77 8.23 -20.76
C ARG A 63 -1.92 8.53 -22.00
N PRO A 64 -1.65 9.79 -22.39
CA PRO A 64 -0.81 10.06 -23.56
C PRO A 64 0.61 9.48 -23.43
N ILE A 65 1.21 9.60 -22.24
CA ILE A 65 2.54 9.04 -21.97
C ILE A 65 2.50 7.51 -22.00
N PHE A 66 1.51 6.91 -21.31
CA PHE A 66 1.37 5.46 -21.30
C PHE A 66 1.18 4.89 -22.70
N ASN A 67 0.29 5.48 -23.51
CA ASN A 67 0.07 5.05 -24.88
C ASN A 67 1.36 5.14 -25.70
N HIS A 68 2.07 6.27 -25.62
CA HIS A 68 3.34 6.44 -26.32
C HIS A 68 4.36 5.37 -25.94
N LEU A 69 4.51 5.09 -24.64
CA LEU A 69 5.43 4.05 -24.16
C LEU A 69 5.00 2.65 -24.62
N PHE A 70 3.71 2.32 -24.50
CA PHE A 70 3.18 1.02 -24.95
C PHE A 70 3.40 0.80 -26.44
N ASP A 71 3.18 1.82 -27.27
CA ASP A 71 3.41 1.73 -28.70
C ASP A 71 4.89 1.49 -29.01
N LYS A 72 5.80 2.17 -28.28
CA LYS A 72 7.24 1.95 -28.42
C LYS A 72 7.67 0.56 -27.96
N PHE A 73 7.11 0.04 -26.86
CA PHE A 73 7.43 -1.31 -26.39
C PHE A 73 6.98 -2.36 -27.40
N LYS A 74 5.75 -2.26 -27.92
CA LYS A 74 5.23 -3.17 -28.95
C LYS A 74 6.05 -3.14 -30.25
N GLN A 75 6.54 -1.98 -30.65
CA GLN A 75 7.36 -1.83 -31.86
C GLN A 75 8.78 -2.37 -31.72
N ARG A 76 9.29 -2.51 -30.49
CA ARG A 76 10.72 -2.78 -30.25
C ARG A 76 11.00 -4.11 -29.57
N TYR A 77 9.99 -4.74 -28.98
CA TYR A 77 10.13 -5.99 -28.26
C TYR A 77 9.17 -7.04 -28.83
N GLU A 78 9.74 -8.12 -29.35
CA GLU A 78 9.03 -9.33 -29.70
C GLU A 78 9.20 -10.33 -28.55
N PRO A 79 8.12 -10.77 -27.88
CA PRO A 79 8.21 -11.72 -26.79
C PRO A 79 8.66 -13.10 -27.31
N GLY A 80 9.39 -13.84 -26.47
CA GLY A 80 9.73 -15.24 -26.73
C GLY A 80 8.51 -16.17 -26.57
N CYS A 81 8.75 -17.48 -26.68
CA CYS A 81 7.69 -18.49 -26.57
C CYS A 81 7.06 -18.55 -25.18
N ASP A 82 7.83 -18.25 -24.13
CA ASP A 82 7.38 -18.29 -22.75
C ASP A 82 7.18 -16.87 -22.21
N SER A 83 5.94 -16.55 -21.85
CA SER A 83 5.58 -15.28 -21.23
C SER A 83 4.90 -15.50 -19.88
N LEU A 84 5.40 -14.84 -18.84
CA LEU A 84 4.74 -14.78 -17.54
C LEU A 84 3.97 -13.47 -17.43
N LEU A 85 2.70 -13.56 -17.02
CA LEU A 85 1.89 -12.40 -16.64
C LEU A 85 1.79 -12.36 -15.12
N ASP A 86 2.11 -11.20 -14.55
CA ASP A 86 2.06 -10.96 -13.11
C ASP A 86 1.58 -9.53 -12.83
N GLU A 87 1.05 -9.30 -11.65
CA GLU A 87 0.56 -8.01 -11.20
C GLU A 87 1.63 -7.30 -10.36
N ARG A 88 1.88 -6.02 -10.65
CA ARG A 88 2.74 -5.18 -9.82
C ARG A 88 2.00 -3.96 -9.33
N MET A 89 2.11 -3.72 -8.04
CA MET A 89 1.56 -2.54 -7.40
C MET A 89 2.61 -1.44 -7.30
N ILE A 90 2.18 -0.21 -7.57
CA ILE A 90 2.97 0.99 -7.30
C ILE A 90 2.49 1.56 -5.96
N PRO A 91 3.33 1.58 -4.92
CA PRO A 91 2.95 2.14 -3.63
C PRO A 91 2.55 3.61 -3.76
N MET A 92 1.37 3.96 -3.23
CA MET A 92 0.83 5.32 -3.31
C MET A 92 0.22 5.75 -1.98
N LYS A 93 0.72 6.84 -1.40
CA LYS A 93 0.16 7.45 -0.20
C LYS A 93 -1.01 8.40 -0.50
N ASN A 94 -1.13 8.87 -1.75
CA ASN A 94 -2.17 9.83 -2.14
C ASN A 94 -3.56 9.20 -2.28
N LYS A 95 -4.59 10.04 -2.21
CA LYS A 95 -6.00 9.65 -2.40
C LYS A 95 -6.29 9.50 -3.90
N LEU A 96 -6.35 8.28 -4.40
CA LEU A 96 -6.77 7.94 -5.77
C LEU A 96 -8.04 7.10 -5.73
N SER A 97 -8.98 7.36 -6.65
CA SER A 97 -10.27 6.66 -6.76
C SER A 97 -10.17 5.20 -7.24
N PHE A 98 -8.96 4.73 -7.55
CA PHE A 98 -8.66 3.35 -7.94
C PHE A 98 -7.52 2.76 -7.11
N LYS A 99 -7.16 3.39 -5.99
CA LYS A 99 -6.23 2.80 -5.04
C LYS A 99 -6.83 1.50 -4.51
N GLN A 100 -6.16 0.39 -4.77
CA GLN A 100 -6.51 -0.90 -4.20
C GLN A 100 -5.64 -1.15 -2.96
N LEU A 101 -6.27 -1.66 -1.90
CA LEU A 101 -5.56 -2.25 -0.78
C LEU A 101 -5.46 -3.75 -1.05
N LEU A 102 -4.26 -4.25 -1.31
CA LEU A 102 -4.04 -5.68 -1.37
C LEU A 102 -4.20 -6.25 0.05
N HIS A 103 -5.18 -7.15 0.20
CA HIS A 103 -5.38 -7.87 1.45
C HIS A 103 -4.43 -9.07 1.55
N ASP A 104 -3.76 -9.46 0.47
CA ASP A 104 -2.70 -10.49 0.46
C ASP A 104 -1.33 -9.93 0.86
N ALA A 105 -1.28 -8.64 1.22
CA ALA A 105 -0.10 -8.07 1.87
C ALA A 105 0.22 -8.91 3.12
N HIS A 106 1.51 -9.21 3.32
CA HIS A 106 1.98 -9.89 4.52
C HIS A 106 1.42 -9.16 5.74
N HIS A 107 0.44 -9.78 6.40
CA HIS A 107 -0.13 -9.23 7.62
C HIS A 107 0.88 -9.44 8.72
N ASP A 108 1.51 -8.34 9.13
CA ASP A 108 2.48 -8.34 10.21
C ASP A 108 1.79 -8.08 11.54
N VAL A 109 2.07 -8.98 12.47
CA VAL A 109 1.72 -8.83 13.87
C VAL A 109 2.58 -7.72 14.47
N GLU A 110 1.94 -6.77 15.13
CA GLU A 110 2.61 -5.89 16.09
C GLU A 110 1.97 -5.98 17.46
N ARG A 111 2.82 -5.86 18.48
CA ARG A 111 2.37 -5.66 19.85
C ARG A 111 2.22 -4.17 20.07
N ALA A 112 0.99 -3.69 20.26
CA ALA A 112 0.75 -2.27 20.45
C ALA A 112 1.34 -1.79 21.79
N GLU A 113 2.24 -0.81 21.73
CA GLU A 113 2.94 -0.25 22.91
C GLU A 113 1.97 0.45 23.87
N THR A 114 0.92 1.06 23.32
CA THR A 114 -0.17 1.73 24.07
C THR A 114 -1.32 0.80 24.41
N ALA A 115 -1.18 -0.52 24.21
CA ALA A 115 -2.26 -1.46 24.46
C ALA A 115 -2.67 -1.46 25.94
N SER A 116 -3.85 -0.90 26.22
CA SER A 116 -4.47 -1.04 27.53
C SER A 116 -4.90 -2.50 27.75
N ARG A 117 -5.11 -2.90 29.00
CA ARG A 117 -5.67 -4.23 29.36
C ARG A 117 -7.13 -4.45 28.88
N ASN A 118 -7.69 -3.51 28.11
CA ASN A 118 -9.05 -3.54 27.59
C ASN A 118 -9.13 -3.82 26.08
N ASN A 119 -8.02 -4.09 25.41
CA ASN A 119 -8.05 -4.43 23.99
C ASN A 119 -8.58 -5.86 23.81
N HIS A 120 -9.65 -6.00 23.02
CA HIS A 120 -10.31 -7.28 22.75
C HIS A 120 -10.13 -7.69 21.29
N CYS A 121 -10.05 -9.00 21.06
CA CYS A 121 -9.98 -9.58 19.73
C CYS A 121 -11.27 -9.31 18.96
N LYS A 122 -11.18 -8.65 17.81
CA LYS A 122 -12.32 -8.32 16.95
C LYS A 122 -13.10 -9.56 16.52
N MET A 123 -12.42 -10.58 15.99
CA MET A 123 -13.06 -11.85 15.59
C MET A 123 -13.80 -12.54 16.75
N CYS A 124 -13.25 -12.52 17.96
CA CYS A 124 -13.94 -13.12 19.09
C CYS A 124 -15.20 -12.32 19.46
N GLY A 125 -15.16 -10.99 19.33
CA GLY A 125 -16.32 -10.12 19.45
C GLY A 125 -17.40 -10.44 18.42
N GLU A 126 -17.03 -10.61 17.15
CA GLU A 126 -17.97 -10.98 16.09
C GLU A 126 -18.58 -12.37 16.32
N LYS A 127 -17.78 -13.36 16.76
CA LYS A 127 -18.28 -14.69 17.13
C LYS A 127 -19.29 -14.61 18.29
N TYR A 128 -18.98 -13.83 19.33
CA TYR A 128 -19.90 -13.58 20.44
C TYR A 128 -21.24 -12.97 19.95
N LEU A 129 -21.18 -11.92 19.12
CA LEU A 129 -22.37 -11.26 18.59
C LEU A 129 -23.22 -12.20 17.74
N ARG A 130 -22.60 -13.03 16.89
CA ARG A 130 -23.31 -14.02 16.06
C ARG A 130 -24.06 -15.05 16.92
N VAL A 131 -23.43 -15.61 17.94
CA VAL A 131 -24.10 -16.58 18.84
C VAL A 131 -25.21 -15.91 19.63
N LYS A 132 -25.00 -14.69 20.15
CA LYS A 132 -26.03 -13.92 20.87
C LYS A 132 -27.25 -13.58 19.99
N GLN A 133 -27.04 -13.40 18.69
CA GLN A 133 -28.13 -13.19 17.73
C GLN A 133 -28.89 -14.49 17.40
N MET A 134 -28.20 -15.63 17.34
CA MET A 134 -28.80 -16.93 17.04
C MET A 134 -29.50 -17.56 18.25
N GLU A 135 -28.94 -17.38 19.44
CA GLU A 135 -29.41 -17.96 20.70
C GLU A 135 -29.88 -16.86 21.64
N PHE A 136 -31.05 -16.27 21.36
CA PHE A 136 -31.59 -15.13 22.10
C PHE A 136 -31.78 -15.39 23.61
N GLN A 137 -31.88 -16.66 24.03
CA GLN A 137 -32.03 -17.07 25.43
C GLN A 137 -30.72 -17.48 26.11
N ALA A 138 -29.59 -17.50 25.40
CA ALA A 138 -28.31 -17.86 26.00
C ALA A 138 -27.88 -16.78 27.01
N GLU A 139 -27.53 -17.20 28.23
CA GLU A 139 -26.96 -16.28 29.22
C GLU A 139 -25.52 -15.92 28.84
N ASP A 140 -25.10 -14.69 29.14
CA ASP A 140 -23.75 -14.19 28.83
C ASP A 140 -22.60 -15.05 29.41
N LYS A 141 -22.90 -15.86 30.44
CA LYS A 141 -21.94 -16.79 31.06
C LYS A 141 -21.64 -18.02 30.16
N ASP A 142 -22.60 -18.40 29.33
CA ASP A 142 -22.55 -19.58 28.47
C ASP A 142 -22.03 -19.24 27.06
N LEU A 143 -21.99 -17.94 26.72
CA LEU A 143 -21.48 -17.44 25.45
C LEU A 143 -19.94 -17.43 25.38
N PRO A 144 -19.35 -17.65 24.19
CA PRO A 144 -17.90 -17.55 23.99
C PRO A 144 -17.43 -16.11 24.25
N LYS A 145 -16.61 -15.93 25.29
CA LYS A 145 -16.14 -14.59 25.68
C LYS A 145 -15.06 -14.04 24.74
N PRO A 146 -15.11 -12.75 24.39
CA PRO A 146 -14.07 -12.12 23.59
C PRO A 146 -12.69 -12.16 24.27
N CYS A 147 -11.71 -12.80 23.63
CA CYS A 147 -10.34 -12.85 24.15
C CYS A 147 -9.72 -11.45 24.22
N LYS A 148 -9.03 -11.14 25.31
CA LYS A 148 -8.16 -9.96 25.38
C LYS A 148 -6.90 -10.19 24.55
N THR A 149 -6.38 -9.16 23.89
CA THR A 149 -5.16 -9.24 23.10
C THR A 149 -4.42 -7.90 23.06
N VAL A 150 -3.09 -7.97 23.06
CA VAL A 150 -2.20 -6.80 22.85
C VAL A 150 -1.65 -6.75 21.42
N TYR A 151 -1.98 -7.76 20.62
CA TYR A 151 -1.54 -7.87 19.24
C TYR A 151 -2.56 -7.23 18.31
N ARG A 152 -2.07 -6.39 17.40
CA ARG A 152 -2.86 -5.81 16.31
C ARG A 152 -2.17 -6.04 14.98
N CYS A 153 -2.93 -5.97 13.90
CA CYS A 153 -2.38 -5.95 12.56
C CYS A 153 -1.89 -4.55 12.20
N LYS A 154 -0.64 -4.44 11.72
CA LYS A 154 -0.07 -3.18 11.23
C LYS A 154 -0.88 -2.55 10.10
N TYR A 155 -1.56 -3.38 9.33
CA TYR A 155 -2.26 -2.97 8.11
C TYR A 155 -3.76 -2.80 8.34
N CYS A 156 -4.39 -3.74 9.07
CA CYS A 156 -5.82 -3.65 9.37
C CYS A 156 -6.12 -2.75 10.58
N GLU A 157 -5.12 -2.44 11.40
CA GLU A 157 -5.25 -1.75 12.71
C GLU A 157 -6.15 -2.48 13.73
N GLU A 158 -6.57 -3.70 13.41
CA GLU A 158 -7.47 -4.50 14.25
C GLU A 158 -6.73 -5.37 15.25
N PHE A 159 -7.29 -5.48 16.46
CA PHE A 159 -6.78 -6.34 17.53
C PHE A 159 -7.25 -7.78 17.32
N LEU A 160 -6.30 -8.72 17.32
CA LEU A 160 -6.56 -10.13 17.04
C LEU A 160 -5.81 -11.02 18.02
N CYS A 161 -6.45 -12.10 18.49
CA CYS A 161 -5.77 -13.06 19.37
C CYS A 161 -4.91 -14.02 18.54
N ILE A 162 -3.69 -14.25 19.05
CA ILE A 162 -2.70 -15.14 18.47
C ILE A 162 -2.57 -16.33 19.41
N GLY A 163 -3.19 -17.45 19.03
CA GLY A 163 -3.18 -18.71 19.76
C GLY A 163 -2.38 -19.80 19.03
N LYS A 164 -2.51 -21.05 19.50
CA LYS A 164 -1.97 -22.23 18.80
C LYS A 164 -2.60 -22.35 17.40
N PRO A 165 -1.96 -23.05 16.43
CA PRO A 165 -2.61 -23.38 15.16
C PRO A 165 -4.01 -23.98 15.40
N GLY A 166 -5.04 -23.44 14.73
CA GLY A 166 -6.45 -23.80 14.94
C GLY A 166 -7.20 -23.03 16.05
N SER A 167 -6.51 -22.20 16.84
CA SER A 167 -7.12 -21.34 17.88
C SER A 167 -6.66 -19.87 17.81
N ASN A 168 -5.98 -19.48 16.73
CA ASN A 168 -5.66 -18.08 16.47
C ASN A 168 -6.75 -17.43 15.61
N CYS A 169 -7.25 -16.28 16.03
CA CYS A 169 -8.17 -15.49 15.21
C CYS A 169 -7.44 -14.65 14.17
N TRP A 170 -6.10 -14.58 14.26
CA TRP A 170 -5.25 -13.90 13.29
C TRP A 170 -5.40 -14.50 11.88
N PHE A 171 -5.28 -15.81 11.76
CA PHE A 171 -5.40 -16.50 10.48
C PHE A 171 -6.84 -16.41 9.97
N ASP A 172 -7.82 -16.70 10.84
CA ASP A 172 -9.25 -16.55 10.53
C ASP A 172 -9.58 -15.16 9.97
N TRP A 173 -9.08 -14.09 10.57
CA TRP A 173 -9.37 -12.71 10.14
C TRP A 173 -8.77 -12.39 8.76
N HIS A 174 -7.53 -12.82 8.51
CA HIS A 174 -6.80 -12.45 7.30
C HIS A 174 -6.98 -13.43 6.12
N HIS A 175 -7.44 -14.67 6.37
CA HIS A 175 -7.65 -15.68 5.33
C HIS A 175 -9.13 -15.95 5.02
N LYS A 176 -10.07 -15.46 5.83
CA LYS A 176 -11.50 -15.61 5.51
C LYS A 176 -11.91 -14.65 4.40
N HIS A 177 -11.92 -15.19 3.19
CA HIS A 177 -12.90 -14.83 2.18
C HIS A 177 -14.29 -14.97 2.83
N GLN A 178 -15.03 -13.86 2.87
CA GLN A 178 -16.45 -13.72 3.24
C GLN A 178 -17.18 -15.01 3.67
N TYR A 179 -17.59 -15.09 4.95
CA TYR A 179 -18.68 -15.96 5.42
C TYR A 179 -19.86 -15.10 5.84
#